data_AF-A0A538MN86-F1
#
_entry.id   AF-A0A538MN86-F1
#
_cell.length_a   1.000
_cell.length_b   1.000
_cell.length_c   1.000
_cell.angle_alpha   90.00
_cell.angle_beta   90.00
_cell.angle_gamma   90.00
#
_symmetry.space_group_name_H-M   'P 1'
#
loop_
_entity.id
_entity.type
_entity.pdbx_description
1 polymer ?
#
loop_
_entity_poly.entity_id
_entity_poly.type
_entity_poly.pdbx_seq_one_letter_code
_entity_poly.pdbx_strand_id
1 'polypeptide(L)' 'MPNVGPLEIVALLLLALLLFGAKRLPEIGRSLGRGMREFKDSIAGKDDDDETPELTQSTTPAETPAPPPQPREHDTVP' A
#
# COMPACT_ATOMS: atom_id res chain seq x y z
N MET A 1 -18.74 -1.41 -34.31
CA MET A 1 -17.46 -1.77 -33.64
C MET A 1 -17.82 -2.24 -32.24
N PRO A 2 -17.30 -3.37 -31.76
CA PRO A 2 -17.51 -3.77 -30.37
C PRO A 2 -16.91 -2.67 -29.47
N ASN A 3 -17.77 -1.95 -28.76
CA ASN A 3 -17.33 -0.96 -27.79
C ASN A 3 -17.01 -1.71 -26.52
N VAL A 4 -15.74 -1.69 -26.13
CA VAL A 4 -15.31 -2.28 -24.86
C VAL A 4 -15.87 -1.37 -23.77
N GLY A 5 -16.96 -1.81 -23.14
CA GLY A 5 -17.61 -1.04 -22.10
C GLY A 5 -16.85 -1.15 -20.78
N PRO A 6 -17.15 -0.27 -19.82
CA PRO A 6 -16.67 -0.42 -18.43
C PRO A 6 -16.96 -1.82 -17.88
N LEU A 7 -18.07 -2.44 -18.32
CA LEU A 7 -18.49 -3.78 -17.92
C LEU A 7 -17.54 -4.87 -18.45
N GLU A 8 -17.13 -4.84 -19.72
CA GLU A 8 -16.10 -5.74 -20.24
C GLU A 8 -14.76 -5.59 -19.51
N ILE A 9 -14.36 -4.35 -19.20
CA ILE A 9 -13.10 -4.09 -18.47
C ILE A 9 -13.15 -4.72 -17.08
N VAL A 10 -14.28 -4.61 -16.37
CA VAL A 10 -14.47 -5.25 -15.06
C VAL A 10 -14.44 -6.78 -15.18
N ALA A 11 -15.04 -7.36 -16.21
CA ALA A 11 -14.98 -8.80 -16.45
C ALA A 11 -13.54 -9.30 -16.67
N LEU A 12 -12.74 -8.56 -17.45
CA LEU A 12 -11.32 -8.86 -17.65
C LEU A 12 -10.51 -8.71 -16.36
N LEU A 13 -10.78 -7.66 -15.57
CA LEU A 13 -10.14 -7.46 -14.27
C LEU A 13 -10.45 -8.61 -13.32
N LEU A 14 -11.70 -9.09 -13.28
CA LEU A 14 -12.08 -10.25 -12.47
C LEU A 14 -11.32 -11.51 -12.88
N LEU A 15 -11.18 -11.76 -14.19
CA LEU A 15 -10.40 -12.88 -14.68
C LEU A 15 -8.92 -12.76 -14.29
N ALA A 16 -8.33 -11.59 -14.48
CA ALA A 16 -6.96 -11.30 -14.05
C ALA A 16 -6.80 -11.46 -12.53
N LEU A 17 -7.79 -11.05 -11.74
CA LEU A 17 -7.81 -11.22 -10.28
C LEU A 17 -7.84 -12.69 -9.88
N LEU A 18 -8.46 -13.55 -10.67
CA LEU A 18 -8.49 -14.98 -10.42
C LEU A 18 -7.13 -15.63 -10.68
N LEU A 19 -6.41 -15.17 -11.71
CA LEU A 19 -5.07 -15.65 -12.06
C LEU A 19 -3.98 -15.12 -11.11
N PHE A 20 -3.99 -13.80 -10.86
CA PHE A 20 -2.96 -13.11 -10.08
C PHE A 20 -3.32 -12.99 -8.60
N GLY A 21 -4.60 -13.04 -8.24
CA GLY A 21 -5.09 -12.84 -6.88
C GLY A 21 -5.43 -11.37 -6.55
N ALA A 22 -6.41 -11.19 -5.65
CA ALA A 22 -6.90 -9.87 -5.23
C ALA A 22 -5.84 -8.95 -4.61
N LYS A 23 -4.77 -9.53 -4.07
CA LYS A 23 -3.69 -8.80 -3.39
C LYS A 23 -2.58 -8.32 -4.33
N ARG A 24 -2.36 -8.99 -5.46
CA ARG A 24 -1.27 -8.68 -6.40
C ARG A 24 -1.54 -7.46 -7.28
N LEU A 25 -2.78 -7.30 -7.73
CA LEU A 25 -3.18 -6.15 -8.56
C LEU A 25 -2.91 -4.79 -7.90
N PRO A 26 -3.36 -4.54 -6.65
CA PRO A 26 -3.09 -3.26 -5.98
C PRO A 26 -1.63 -3.08 -5.58
N GLU A 27 -0.88 -4.17 -5.36
CA GLU A 27 0.56 -4.14 -5.08
C GLU A 27 1.34 -3.62 -6.30
N ILE A 28 1.05 -4.16 -7.48
CA ILE A 28 1.66 -3.73 -8.76
C ILE A 28 1.20 -2.32 -9.13
N GLY A 29 -0.08 -1.99 -8.93
CA GLY A 29 -0.59 -0.64 -9.19
C GLY A 29 0.09 0.43 -8.31
N ARG A 30 0.37 0.13 -7.04
CA ARG A 30 1.07 1.05 -6.12
C ARG A 30 2.54 1.25 -6.50
N SER A 31 3.25 0.21 -6.93
CA SER A 31 4.65 0.36 -7.37
C SER A 31 4.74 1.11 -8.71
N LEU A 32 3.87 0.76 -9.67
CA LEU A 32 3.81 1.41 -10.97
C LEU A 32 3.38 2.88 -10.84
N GLY A 33 2.42 3.17 -9.94
CA GLY A 33 1.94 4.53 -9.70
C GLY A 33 2.99 5.46 -9.11
N ARG A 34 3.83 4.96 -8.18
CA ARG A 34 4.98 5.72 -7.64
C ARG A 34 6.00 6.03 -8.74
N GLY A 35 6.43 5.02 -9.50
CA GLY A 35 7.37 5.23 -10.60
C GLY A 35 6.83 6.15 -11.69
N MET A 36 5.53 6.05 -12.02
CA MET A 36 4.89 6.94 -12.99
C MET A 36 4.83 8.39 -12.48
N ARG A 37 4.66 8.59 -11.18
CA ARG A 37 4.65 9.92 -10.56
C ARG A 37 6.04 10.54 -10.57
N GLU A 38 7.05 9.82 -10.13
CA GLU A 38 8.46 10.25 -10.19
C GLU A 38 8.90 10.55 -11.63
N PHE A 39 8.50 9.70 -12.59
CA PHE A 39 8.75 9.90 -14.02
C PHE A 39 8.06 11.15 -14.57
N LYS A 40 6.79 11.37 -14.18
CA LYS A 40 6.04 12.57 -14.54
C LYS A 40 6.72 13.82 -13.98
N ASP A 41 7.10 13.79 -12.71
CA ASP A 41 7.69 14.93 -11.98
C ASP A 41 9.05 15.31 -12.59
N SER A 42 9.87 14.31 -12.93
CA SER A 42 11.14 14.49 -13.64
C SER A 42 10.99 15.09 -15.04
N ILE A 43 9.96 14.66 -15.80
CA ILE A 43 9.69 15.20 -17.15
C ILE A 43 9.05 16.59 -17.08
N ALA A 44 8.24 16.84 -16.05
CA ALA A 44 7.56 18.12 -15.85
C ALA A 44 8.49 19.22 -15.31
N GLY A 45 9.74 18.90 -14.96
CA GLY A 45 10.73 19.88 -14.48
C GLY A 45 10.35 20.54 -13.16
N LYS A 46 9.58 19.83 -12.32
CA LYS A 46 9.28 20.30 -10.95
C LYS A 46 10.46 19.85 -10.08
N ASP A 47 11.47 20.71 -9.94
CA ASP A 47 12.49 20.55 -8.91
C ASP A 47 11.81 20.58 -7.53
N ASP A 48 12.21 19.63 -6.68
CA ASP A 48 11.63 19.33 -5.37
C ASP A 48 11.77 20.50 -4.38
N ASP A 49 10.70 21.28 -4.18
CA ASP A 49 10.61 22.27 -3.08
C ASP A 49 9.35 22.11 -2.20
N ASP A 50 8.64 20.97 -2.29
CA ASP A 50 7.50 20.69 -1.41
C ASP A 50 7.67 19.31 -0.73
N GLU A 51 8.34 19.30 0.41
CA GLU A 51 8.26 18.22 1.39
C GLU A 51 6.83 18.11 1.93
N THR A 52 6.10 17.03 1.66
CA THR A 52 5.18 16.37 2.62
C THR A 52 4.47 15.15 2.01
N PRO A 53 3.98 14.20 2.83
CA PRO A 53 4.70 13.37 3.79
C PRO A 53 4.57 11.88 3.41
N GLU A 54 5.35 11.07 4.10
CA GLU A 54 5.12 9.67 4.41
C GLU A 54 3.64 9.22 4.31
N LEU A 55 3.27 8.53 3.22
CA LEU A 55 2.11 7.65 3.22
C LEU A 55 2.58 6.24 3.54
N THR A 56 2.93 6.06 4.81
CA THR A 56 2.84 4.80 5.51
C THR A 56 1.43 4.22 5.31
N GLN A 57 1.29 3.30 4.36
CA GLN A 57 0.21 2.31 4.40
C GLN A 57 0.82 0.92 4.20
N SER A 58 1.75 0.60 5.08
CA SER A 58 1.84 -0.74 5.64
C SER A 58 0.51 -1.03 6.32
N THR A 59 -0.33 -1.86 5.71
CA THR A 59 -1.46 -2.47 6.40
C THR A 59 -0.91 -3.41 7.47
N THR A 60 -0.64 -2.89 8.67
CA THR A 60 -0.76 -3.61 9.94
C THR A 60 -1.16 -2.61 11.02
N PRO A 61 -2.47 -2.51 11.30
CA PRO A 61 -2.90 -2.27 12.68
C PRO A 61 -3.62 -3.52 13.19
N ALA A 62 -2.85 -4.51 13.63
CA ALA A 62 -3.34 -5.61 14.47
C ALA A 62 -2.18 -6.25 15.24
N GLU A 63 -1.34 -5.45 15.88
CA GLU A 63 -0.79 -5.88 17.16
C GLU A 63 -0.73 -4.63 18.04
N THR A 64 -1.68 -4.56 18.97
CA THR A 64 -1.55 -3.77 20.18
C THR A 64 -0.09 -3.76 20.62
N PRO A 65 0.53 -2.60 20.87
CA PRO A 65 1.76 -2.55 21.65
C PRO A 65 1.48 -3.19 23.00
N ALA A 66 1.68 -4.51 23.11
CA ALA A 66 1.83 -5.15 24.39
C ALA A 66 3.12 -4.53 24.96
N PRO A 67 3.04 -3.74 26.04
CA PRO A 67 4.24 -3.19 26.63
C PRO A 67 5.20 -4.36 26.97
N PRO A 68 6.49 -4.28 26.56
CA PRO A 68 7.50 -5.23 27.01
C PRO A 68 7.58 -5.22 28.55
N PRO A 69 8.05 -6.32 29.12
CA PRO A 69 7.58 -6.91 30.37
C PRO A 69 7.84 -5.95 31.54
N GLN A 70 6.82 -5.64 32.33
CA GLN A 70 7.07 -5.15 33.68
C GLN A 70 7.59 -6.34 34.50
N PRO A 71 8.85 -6.33 34.95
CA PRO A 71 9.33 -7.28 35.94
C PRO A 71 8.43 -7.09 37.15
N ARG A 72 7.61 -8.10 37.47
CA ARG A 72 6.92 -8.16 38.76
C ARG A 72 7.95 -8.50 39.82
N GLU A 73 8.83 -7.54 40.09
CA GLU A 73 9.68 -7.48 41.26
C GLU A 73 8.93 -6.63 42.28
N HIS A 74 7.87 -7.22 42.84
CA HIS A 74 7.26 -6.68 44.05
C HIS A 74 7.05 -7.85 45.01
N ASP A 75 7.95 -7.87 45.99
CA ASP A 75 7.59 -8.12 47.37
C ASP A 75 7.18 -9.56 47.73
N THR A 76 8.18 -10.39 48.01
CA THR A 76 8.15 -11.21 49.23
C THR A 76 9.58 -11.42 49.72
N VAL A 77 9.99 -10.57 50.66
CA VAL A 77 11.07 -10.78 51.63
C VAL A 77 10.52 -10.25 52.95
N PRO A 78 10.84 -10.80 54.14
CA PRO A 78 11.50 -12.05 54.51
C PRO A 78 10.57 -13.13 55.10
#